data_AF-A0A956PNG3-F1
#
_entry.id   AF-A0A956PNG3-F1
#
_cell.length_a   1.000
_cell.length_b   1.000
_cell.length_c   1.000
_cell.angle_alpha   90.00
_cell.angle_beta   90.00
_cell.angle_gamma   90.00
#
_symmetry.space_group_name_H-M   'P 1'
#
loop_
_entity.id
_entity.type
_entity.pdbx_description
1 polymer ?
#
loop_
_entity_poly.entity_id
_entity_poly.type
_entity_poly.pdbx_seq_one_letter_code
_entity_poly.pdbx_strand_id
1 'polypeptide(L)'
;MSRLHEAWEKIPLEGDLQLITAEEVKELSGREPRLMMKFDHTSTLPPVLRDSGRFILPLKNGLYALIKGAGYHQPESCGPVEEYSRRTQFELKTTSTGLSEMQHLDIAFNTGLLGHFLGEKTLYPTIRGRKRSPHFRFEVAGHHLEAEGVQVEIDGGFEGRRSVTLIEAKIGECEDFHLRQLYYPFRFWATQTKKQIRSVFFTYDPVDEIYRFREYDFEPPERYAAPTLIRAGAYRITTSRHLPYEPIVVKRDCPFPQADRLDKIAIIPFLTSEGHGTPEKLAEIFEFSLRQGRYYLDACRALGLLDESGNLT
;
A
#
# COMPACT_ATOMS: atom_id res chain seq x y z
N MET A 1 -36.16 -17.90 -1.30
CA MET A 1 -35.41 -16.85 -0.56
C MET A 1 -34.22 -17.51 0.14
N SER A 2 -33.14 -16.77 0.39
CA SER A 2 -32.04 -17.29 1.22
C SER A 2 -32.53 -17.51 2.66
N ARG A 3 -32.11 -18.60 3.29
CA ARG A 3 -32.34 -18.89 4.73
C ARG A 3 -31.87 -17.76 5.66
N LEU A 4 -30.96 -16.91 5.18
CA LEU A 4 -30.47 -15.73 5.88
C LEU A 4 -31.46 -14.56 5.77
N HIS A 5 -32.14 -14.40 4.62
CA HIS A 5 -33.14 -13.35 4.44
C HIS A 5 -34.36 -13.62 5.32
N GLU A 6 -34.85 -14.86 5.35
CA GLU A 6 -35.96 -15.27 6.24
C GLU A 6 -35.64 -15.07 7.73
N ALA A 7 -34.37 -15.13 8.11
CA ALA A 7 -33.94 -14.92 9.48
C ALA A 7 -33.98 -13.43 9.87
N TRP A 8 -33.81 -12.53 8.90
CA TRP A 8 -33.92 -11.08 9.10
C TRP A 8 -35.37 -10.60 9.24
N GLU A 9 -36.35 -11.30 8.65
CA GLU A 9 -37.79 -11.02 8.84
C GLU A 9 -38.24 -11.14 10.31
N LYS A 10 -37.48 -11.87 11.14
CA LYS A 10 -37.78 -12.08 12.56
C LYS A 10 -37.24 -10.96 13.46
N ILE A 11 -36.37 -10.10 12.94
CA ILE A 11 -35.76 -9.02 13.70
C ILE A 11 -36.62 -7.77 13.50
N PRO A 12 -37.28 -7.23 14.54
CA PRO A 12 -38.07 -6.01 14.41
C PRO A 12 -37.14 -4.85 14.07
N LEU A 13 -37.58 -3.99 13.14
CA LEU A 13 -36.85 -2.80 12.70
C LEU A 13 -37.60 -1.54 13.11
N GLU A 14 -37.15 -0.87 14.16
CA GLU A 14 -37.86 0.26 14.78
C GLU A 14 -37.11 1.59 14.65
N GLY A 15 -37.85 2.70 14.52
CA GLY A 15 -37.27 4.05 14.42
C GLY A 15 -36.33 4.27 13.23
N ASP A 16 -35.40 5.22 13.37
CA ASP A 16 -34.33 5.47 12.38
C ASP A 16 -32.97 4.90 12.83
N LEU A 17 -32.77 4.74 14.15
CA LEU A 17 -31.64 4.10 14.78
C LEU A 17 -32.14 3.06 15.78
N GLN A 18 -31.63 1.83 15.67
CA GLN A 18 -31.87 0.75 16.63
C GLN A 18 -30.55 0.11 17.01
N LEU A 19 -30.30 -0.04 18.31
CA LEU A 19 -29.18 -0.81 18.82
C LEU A 19 -29.62 -2.25 19.04
N ILE A 20 -28.78 -3.20 18.66
CA ILE A 20 -29.07 -4.62 18.83
C ILE A 20 -27.79 -5.38 19.19
N THR A 21 -27.91 -6.27 20.16
CA THR A 21 -26.81 -7.12 20.62
C THR A 21 -26.72 -8.41 19.82
N ALA A 22 -25.56 -9.05 19.82
CA ALA A 22 -25.37 -10.37 19.22
C ALA A 22 -26.27 -11.44 19.85
N GLU A 23 -26.56 -11.32 21.15
CA GLU A 23 -27.44 -12.23 21.88
C GLU A 23 -28.88 -12.11 21.37
N GLU A 24 -29.43 -10.89 21.30
CA GLU A 24 -30.77 -10.64 20.75
C GLU A 24 -30.89 -11.13 19.30
N VAL A 25 -29.87 -10.91 18.47
CA VAL A 25 -29.85 -11.39 17.08
C VAL A 25 -29.93 -12.91 17.04
N LYS A 26 -29.16 -13.59 17.88
CA LYS A 26 -29.14 -15.05 17.94
C LYS A 26 -30.49 -15.59 18.40
N GLU A 27 -31.09 -14.97 19.41
CA GLU A 27 -32.41 -15.34 19.95
C GLU A 27 -33.53 -15.15 18.93
N LEU A 28 -33.58 -13.98 18.27
CA LEU A 28 -34.63 -13.65 17.30
C LEU A 28 -34.50 -14.43 15.99
N SER A 29 -33.27 -14.52 15.46
CA SER A 29 -33.03 -15.08 14.12
C SER A 29 -32.76 -16.59 14.13
N GLY A 30 -32.28 -17.14 15.26
CA GLY A 30 -31.77 -18.51 15.35
C GLY A 30 -30.46 -18.74 14.58
N ARG A 31 -29.72 -17.68 14.26
CA ARG A 31 -28.50 -17.70 13.43
C ARG A 31 -27.29 -17.16 14.18
N GLU A 32 -26.11 -17.50 13.67
CA GLU A 32 -24.85 -16.96 14.17
C GLU A 32 -24.74 -15.46 13.86
N PRO A 33 -24.63 -14.56 14.86
CA PRO A 33 -24.68 -13.11 14.66
C PRO A 33 -23.63 -12.59 13.68
N ARG A 34 -22.45 -13.21 13.67
CA ARG A 34 -21.36 -12.82 12.76
C ARG A 34 -21.74 -12.94 11.28
N LEU A 35 -22.59 -13.90 10.93
CA LEU A 35 -23.11 -14.08 9.55
C LEU A 35 -24.25 -13.12 9.25
N MET A 36 -24.97 -12.70 10.27
CA MET A 36 -26.12 -11.78 10.15
C MET A 36 -25.68 -10.32 10.02
N MET A 37 -24.49 -9.96 10.50
CA MET A 37 -24.09 -8.55 10.69
C MET A 37 -23.03 -8.02 9.72
N LYS A 38 -22.63 -8.83 8.72
CA LYS A 38 -21.59 -8.46 7.76
C LYS A 38 -22.10 -8.56 6.32
N PHE A 39 -22.48 -7.42 5.75
CA PHE A 39 -22.87 -7.28 4.35
C PHE A 39 -21.97 -6.25 3.68
N ASP A 40 -21.01 -6.71 2.89
CA ASP A 40 -20.02 -5.82 2.28
C ASP A 40 -20.58 -5.11 1.02
N HIS A 41 -21.69 -5.59 0.45
CA HIS A 41 -22.35 -5.05 -0.76
C HIS A 41 -23.87 -4.98 -0.63
N THR A 42 -24.54 -4.02 -1.27
CA THR A 42 -26.02 -3.91 -1.23
C THR A 42 -26.71 -5.11 -1.88
N SER A 43 -26.08 -5.73 -2.89
CA SER A 43 -26.57 -6.94 -3.55
C SER A 43 -26.75 -8.12 -2.58
N THR A 44 -25.93 -8.18 -1.53
CA THR A 44 -25.98 -9.21 -0.47
C THR A 44 -26.87 -8.82 0.71
N LEU A 45 -27.35 -7.57 0.75
CA LEU A 45 -28.17 -7.06 1.84
C LEU A 45 -29.56 -7.74 1.80
N PRO A 46 -30.06 -8.26 2.94
CA PRO A 46 -31.41 -8.79 3.06
C PRO A 46 -32.48 -7.77 2.59
N PRO A 47 -33.54 -8.20 1.89
CA PRO A 47 -34.59 -7.32 1.41
C PRO A 47 -35.17 -6.40 2.48
N VAL A 48 -35.46 -6.91 3.68
CA VAL A 48 -35.99 -6.11 4.80
C VAL A 48 -35.10 -4.91 5.15
N LEU A 49 -33.78 -5.08 5.14
CA LEU A 49 -32.84 -3.99 5.41
C LEU A 49 -32.74 -3.03 4.22
N ARG A 50 -32.71 -3.57 3.00
CA ARG A 50 -32.65 -2.78 1.77
C ARG A 50 -33.89 -1.89 1.61
N ASP A 51 -35.07 -2.47 1.74
CA ASP A 51 -36.36 -1.82 1.52
C ASP A 51 -36.67 -0.80 2.63
N SER A 52 -36.14 -1.02 3.84
CA SER A 52 -36.19 -0.04 4.94
C SER A 52 -35.08 1.01 4.91
N GLY A 53 -34.18 0.95 3.93
CA GLY A 53 -33.07 1.90 3.75
C GLY A 53 -32.02 1.82 4.86
N ARG A 54 -31.79 0.63 5.42
CA ARG A 54 -30.91 0.41 6.57
C ARG A 54 -29.59 -0.26 6.23
N PHE A 55 -28.57 0.11 7.00
CA PHE A 55 -27.27 -0.56 7.04
C PHE A 55 -26.83 -0.82 8.48
N ILE A 56 -25.75 -1.56 8.64
CA ILE A 56 -25.31 -2.09 9.94
C ILE A 56 -23.92 -1.57 10.27
N LEU A 57 -23.77 -0.96 11.45
CA LEU A 57 -22.46 -0.59 11.98
C LEU A 57 -22.14 -1.36 13.26
N PRO A 58 -20.98 -2.04 13.36
CA PRO A 58 -20.49 -2.53 14.64
C PRO A 58 -20.05 -1.34 15.51
N LEU A 59 -20.49 -1.33 16.76
CA LEU A 59 -20.10 -0.31 17.75
C LEU A 59 -19.10 -0.89 18.76
N LYS A 60 -19.37 -2.08 19.29
CA LYS A 60 -18.47 -2.81 20.19
C LYS A 60 -18.56 -4.30 19.89
N ASN A 61 -17.75 -5.13 20.55
CA ASN A 61 -17.91 -6.58 20.42
C ASN A 61 -19.32 -6.99 20.85
N GLY A 62 -20.09 -7.58 19.94
CA GLY A 62 -21.45 -8.01 20.19
C GLY A 62 -22.50 -6.90 20.24
N LEU A 63 -22.19 -5.65 19.85
CA LEU A 63 -23.16 -4.55 19.78
C LEU A 63 -23.13 -3.88 18.40
N TYR A 64 -24.31 -3.76 17.79
CA TYR A 64 -24.50 -3.23 16.45
C TYR A 64 -25.55 -2.12 16.45
N ALA A 65 -25.43 -1.20 15.49
CA ALA A 65 -26.44 -0.22 15.17
C ALA A 65 -27.04 -0.54 13.80
N LEU A 66 -28.38 -0.61 13.74
CA LEU A 66 -29.17 -0.65 12.52
C LEU A 66 -29.67 0.75 12.23
N ILE A 67 -29.20 1.35 11.14
CA ILE A 67 -29.33 2.80 10.91
C ILE A 67 -29.96 3.03 9.55
N LYS A 68 -31.00 3.87 9.48
CA LYS A 68 -31.51 4.37 8.19
C LYS A 68 -30.56 5.40 7.60
N GLY A 69 -30.19 5.23 6.34
CA GLY A 69 -29.33 6.16 5.62
C GLY A 69 -28.40 5.48 4.62
N ALA A 70 -27.34 6.19 4.23
CA ALA A 70 -26.39 5.74 3.22
C ALA A 70 -25.16 5.06 3.87
N GLY A 71 -25.16 3.72 3.91
CA GLY A 71 -24.06 2.91 4.43
C GLY A 71 -23.07 2.41 3.39
N TYR A 72 -23.44 2.48 2.11
CA TYR A 72 -22.74 1.93 0.96
C TYR A 72 -22.33 3.05 0.01
N HIS A 73 -21.17 2.90 -0.63
CA HIS A 73 -20.62 3.86 -1.58
C HIS A 73 -20.39 3.20 -2.93
N GLN A 74 -20.78 3.88 -4.01
CA GLN A 74 -20.51 3.44 -5.38
C GLN A 74 -19.19 4.05 -5.84
N PRO A 75 -18.17 3.23 -6.22
CA PRO A 75 -16.90 3.74 -6.71
C PRO A 75 -17.06 4.55 -8.00
N GLU A 76 -16.41 5.72 -8.09
CA GLU A 76 -16.48 6.58 -9.27
C GLU A 76 -15.70 5.99 -10.48
N SER A 77 -15.85 6.56 -11.67
CA SER A 77 -15.05 6.13 -12.82
C SER A 77 -13.57 6.52 -12.65
N CYS A 78 -12.66 5.62 -13.02
CA CYS A 78 -11.22 5.88 -13.03
C CYS A 78 -10.72 6.52 -14.33
N GLY A 79 -11.62 6.83 -15.29
CA GLY A 79 -11.23 7.41 -16.57
C GLY A 79 -10.53 6.41 -17.51
N PRO A 80 -9.77 6.90 -18.51
CA PRO A 80 -9.07 6.06 -19.46
C PRO A 80 -7.94 5.26 -18.80
N VAL A 81 -7.62 4.09 -19.36
CA VAL A 81 -6.52 3.25 -18.88
C VAL A 81 -5.18 3.80 -19.36
N GLU A 82 -4.28 4.06 -18.42
CA GLU A 82 -2.91 4.50 -18.68
C GLU A 82 -1.93 3.32 -18.68
N GLU A 83 -0.97 3.30 -19.59
CA GLU A 83 0.14 2.35 -19.53
C GLU A 83 1.18 2.79 -18.49
N TYR A 84 1.48 1.89 -17.54
CA TYR A 84 2.50 2.11 -16.53
C TYR A 84 3.67 1.15 -16.71
N SER A 85 4.84 1.66 -17.09
CA SER A 85 6.05 0.86 -17.15
C SER A 85 6.56 0.51 -15.74
N ARG A 86 6.58 -0.78 -15.41
CA ARG A 86 7.06 -1.27 -14.11
C ARG A 86 8.50 -0.85 -13.83
N ARG A 87 8.81 -0.58 -12.56
CA ARG A 87 10.18 -0.26 -12.11
C ARG A 87 11.02 -1.49 -11.78
N THR A 88 10.43 -2.68 -11.73
CA THR A 88 11.16 -3.92 -11.47
C THR A 88 12.03 -4.27 -12.68
N GLN A 89 13.27 -4.69 -12.41
CA GLN A 89 14.24 -5.08 -13.44
C GLN A 89 13.97 -6.46 -14.04
N PHE A 90 13.11 -7.24 -13.40
CA PHE A 90 12.71 -8.57 -13.83
C PHE A 90 11.25 -8.81 -13.48
N GLU A 91 10.71 -9.91 -14.00
CA GLU A 91 9.35 -10.36 -13.72
C GLU A 91 9.29 -11.07 -12.36
N LEU A 92 8.34 -10.66 -11.52
CA LEU A 92 8.13 -11.23 -10.20
C LEU A 92 7.32 -12.54 -10.30
N LYS A 93 7.98 -13.65 -10.66
CA LYS A 93 7.31 -14.94 -10.91
C LYS A 93 6.54 -15.52 -9.72
N THR A 94 6.85 -15.12 -8.50
CA THR A 94 6.14 -15.59 -7.30
C THR A 94 4.84 -14.82 -7.04
N THR A 95 4.62 -13.68 -7.71
CA THR A 95 3.36 -12.95 -7.55
C THR A 95 2.24 -13.50 -8.43
N SER A 96 2.55 -14.41 -9.36
CA SER A 96 1.56 -15.10 -10.20
C SER A 96 1.06 -16.43 -9.60
N THR A 97 1.58 -16.86 -8.46
CA THR A 97 1.11 -18.07 -7.76
C THR A 97 -0.06 -17.74 -6.84
N GLY A 98 -1.26 -17.63 -7.41
CA GLY A 98 -2.50 -17.30 -6.71
C GLY A 98 -3.18 -16.05 -7.29
N LEU A 99 -4.49 -15.92 -7.07
CA LEU A 99 -5.33 -14.83 -7.58
C LEU A 99 -6.04 -14.10 -6.42
N SER A 100 -5.32 -13.81 -5.32
CA SER A 100 -5.91 -13.09 -4.19
C SER A 100 -5.77 -11.57 -4.33
N GLU A 101 -6.68 -10.83 -3.70
CA GLU A 101 -6.71 -9.35 -3.68
C GLU A 101 -5.37 -8.77 -3.20
N MET A 102 -4.81 -9.38 -2.15
CA MET A 102 -3.52 -9.00 -1.56
C MET A 102 -2.35 -9.17 -2.54
N GLN A 103 -2.37 -10.18 -3.40
CA GLN A 103 -1.28 -10.41 -4.36
C GLN A 103 -1.22 -9.33 -5.43
N HIS A 104 -2.38 -8.89 -5.95
CA HIS A 104 -2.42 -7.79 -6.91
C HIS A 104 -2.02 -6.47 -6.25
N LEU A 105 -2.34 -6.27 -4.97
CA LEU A 105 -1.83 -5.14 -4.22
C LEU A 105 -0.29 -5.20 -4.06
N ASP A 106 0.27 -6.38 -3.79
CA ASP A 106 1.72 -6.59 -3.74
C ASP A 106 2.39 -6.33 -5.10
N ILE A 107 1.77 -6.71 -6.21
CA ILE A 107 2.26 -6.38 -7.56
C ILE A 107 2.26 -4.87 -7.77
N ALA A 108 1.16 -4.19 -7.46
CA ALA A 108 1.05 -2.74 -7.58
C ALA A 108 2.11 -2.01 -6.73
N PHE A 109 2.38 -2.50 -5.52
CA PHE A 109 3.43 -1.95 -4.67
C PHE A 109 4.83 -2.18 -5.25
N ASN A 110 5.19 -3.44 -5.52
CA ASN A 110 6.56 -3.81 -5.92
C ASN A 110 6.95 -3.27 -7.30
N THR A 111 6.00 -3.11 -8.21
CA THR A 111 6.23 -2.48 -9.53
C THR A 111 6.38 -0.95 -9.45
N GLY A 112 6.11 -0.36 -8.28
CA GLY A 112 6.11 1.08 -8.05
C GLY A 112 4.82 1.79 -8.47
N LEU A 113 3.83 1.06 -8.99
CA LEU A 113 2.56 1.62 -9.46
C LEU A 113 1.82 2.33 -8.32
N LEU A 114 1.76 1.73 -7.13
CA LEU A 114 1.11 2.35 -5.98
C LEU A 114 1.79 3.68 -5.60
N GLY A 115 3.12 3.73 -5.60
CA GLY A 115 3.88 4.95 -5.36
C GLY A 115 3.64 6.01 -6.43
N HIS A 116 3.53 5.59 -7.69
CA HIS A 116 3.19 6.47 -8.81
C HIS A 116 1.80 7.13 -8.62
N PHE A 117 0.76 6.34 -8.35
CA PHE A 117 -0.60 6.84 -8.09
C PHE A 117 -0.64 7.82 -6.90
N LEU A 118 0.03 7.48 -5.79
CA LEU A 118 0.04 8.28 -4.57
C LEU A 118 0.91 9.54 -4.67
N GLY A 119 1.80 9.62 -5.67
CA GLY A 119 2.83 10.66 -5.75
C GLY A 119 3.94 10.51 -4.71
N GLU A 120 4.14 9.30 -4.19
CA GLU A 120 5.09 9.00 -3.11
C GLU A 120 6.32 8.26 -3.68
N LYS A 121 7.52 8.82 -3.45
CA LYS A 121 8.77 8.21 -3.91
C LYS A 121 9.15 6.98 -3.09
N THR A 122 8.79 6.96 -1.82
CA THR A 122 9.18 5.92 -0.86
C THR A 122 7.96 5.55 -0.03
N LEU A 123 7.64 4.26 -0.03
CA LEU A 123 6.53 3.68 0.73
C LEU A 123 7.03 2.40 1.40
N TYR A 124 6.64 2.21 2.65
CA TYR A 124 6.95 1.00 3.41
C TYR A 124 5.66 0.29 3.80
N PRO A 125 5.49 -1.02 3.54
CA PRO A 125 4.35 -1.77 4.02
C PRO A 125 4.46 -1.96 5.54
N THR A 126 3.64 -1.25 6.33
CA THR A 126 3.74 -1.25 7.80
C THR A 126 2.48 -1.77 8.50
N ILE A 127 1.36 -1.87 7.78
CA ILE A 127 0.07 -2.22 8.35
C ILE A 127 -0.57 -3.33 7.51
N ARG A 128 -0.98 -4.43 8.14
CA ARG A 128 -1.80 -5.49 7.53
C ARG A 128 -2.66 -6.19 8.58
N GLY A 129 -3.72 -6.83 8.10
CA GLY A 129 -4.52 -7.77 8.86
C GLY A 129 -5.48 -7.10 9.84
N ARG A 130 -5.92 -7.88 10.83
CA ARG A 130 -6.97 -7.49 11.76
C ARG A 130 -6.43 -6.72 12.96
N LYS A 131 -7.06 -5.60 13.27
CA LYS A 131 -6.79 -4.75 14.45
C LYS A 131 -8.08 -4.50 15.22
N ARG A 132 -7.95 -4.11 16.49
CA ARG A 132 -9.08 -3.76 17.36
C ARG A 132 -9.10 -2.26 17.55
N SER A 133 -10.19 -1.62 17.13
CA SER A 133 -10.26 -0.16 17.11
C SER A 133 -10.10 0.46 18.49
N PRO A 134 -9.39 1.60 18.59
CA PRO A 134 -9.52 2.46 19.76
C PRO A 134 -10.94 3.05 19.82
N HIS A 135 -11.23 3.76 20.91
CA HIS A 135 -12.46 4.54 21.02
C HIS A 135 -12.45 5.70 20.03
N PHE A 136 -13.54 5.88 19.29
CA PHE A 136 -13.79 7.09 18.51
C PHE A 136 -15.29 7.38 18.39
N ARG A 137 -15.63 8.67 18.29
CA ARG A 137 -17.00 9.17 18.11
C ARG A 137 -17.25 9.63 16.68
N PHE A 138 -18.46 9.46 16.19
CA PHE A 138 -18.86 9.95 14.87
C PHE A 138 -20.35 10.27 14.79
N GLU A 139 -20.70 11.15 13.86
CA GLU A 139 -22.06 11.45 13.43
C GLU A 139 -22.41 10.61 12.19
N VAL A 140 -23.59 10.01 12.20
CA VAL A 140 -24.13 9.24 11.07
C VAL A 140 -25.63 9.44 11.00
N ALA A 141 -26.12 9.92 9.85
CA ALA A 141 -27.54 10.18 9.63
C ALA A 141 -28.21 11.02 10.75
N GLY A 142 -27.49 11.99 11.32
CA GLY A 142 -27.96 12.84 12.42
C GLY A 142 -27.81 12.23 13.83
N HIS A 143 -27.33 10.99 13.93
CA HIS A 143 -27.10 10.31 15.21
C HIS A 143 -25.62 10.33 15.61
N HIS A 144 -25.35 10.57 16.89
CA HIS A 144 -24.00 10.51 17.44
C HIS A 144 -23.75 9.12 18.04
N LEU A 145 -22.79 8.40 17.47
CA LEU A 145 -22.42 7.05 17.90
C LEU A 145 -20.95 6.98 18.33
N GLU A 146 -20.63 5.92 19.06
CA GLU A 146 -19.28 5.63 19.51
C GLU A 146 -18.91 4.20 19.14
N ALA A 147 -17.70 4.01 18.63
CA ALA A 147 -17.14 2.70 18.34
C ALA A 147 -15.89 2.46 19.19
N GLU A 148 -15.76 1.27 19.77
CA GLU A 148 -14.63 0.89 20.61
C GLU A 148 -14.43 -0.62 20.56
N GLY A 149 -13.20 -1.06 20.30
CA GLY A 149 -12.93 -2.48 20.15
C GLY A 149 -13.80 -3.08 19.04
N VAL A 150 -13.83 -2.44 17.88
CA VAL A 150 -14.37 -3.05 16.67
C VAL A 150 -13.22 -3.73 15.94
N GLN A 151 -13.45 -4.92 15.42
CA GLN A 151 -12.44 -5.57 14.58
C GLN A 151 -12.43 -4.91 13.20
N VAL A 152 -11.30 -4.31 12.85
CA VAL A 152 -11.04 -3.66 11.57
C VAL A 152 -10.04 -4.51 10.80
N GLU A 153 -10.34 -4.82 9.56
CA GLU A 153 -9.46 -5.56 8.64
C GLU A 153 -8.87 -4.57 7.64
N ILE A 154 -7.57 -4.67 7.38
CA ILE A 154 -6.84 -3.78 6.47
C ILE A 154 -6.02 -4.67 5.54
N ASP A 155 -6.32 -4.64 4.24
CA ASP A 155 -5.65 -5.48 3.25
C ASP A 155 -4.19 -5.05 3.04
N GLY A 156 -3.96 -3.74 3.03
CA GLY A 156 -2.62 -3.17 3.05
C GLY A 156 -2.60 -1.74 3.53
N GLY A 157 -1.64 -1.42 4.39
CA GLY A 157 -1.32 -0.05 4.75
C GLY A 157 0.17 0.25 4.57
N PHE A 158 0.41 1.38 3.94
CA PHE A 158 1.72 1.80 3.45
C PHE A 158 2.06 3.16 4.03
N GLU A 159 3.23 3.26 4.63
CA GLU A 159 3.69 4.46 5.29
C GLU A 159 4.73 5.18 4.43
N GLY A 160 4.41 6.43 4.09
CA GLY A 160 5.31 7.38 3.48
C GLY A 160 5.92 8.34 4.51
N ARG A 161 6.63 9.35 4.01
CA ARG A 161 7.27 10.34 4.88
C ARG A 161 6.24 11.17 5.67
N ARG A 162 5.14 11.56 5.02
CA ARG A 162 4.13 12.48 5.58
C ARG A 162 2.72 11.88 5.69
N SER A 163 2.49 10.71 5.11
CA SER A 163 1.18 10.06 5.11
C SER A 163 1.24 8.58 5.45
N VAL A 164 0.10 8.06 5.88
CA VAL A 164 -0.19 6.62 5.97
C VAL A 164 -1.35 6.35 5.04
N THR A 165 -1.13 5.54 4.01
CA THR A 165 -2.18 5.11 3.08
C THR A 165 -2.76 3.78 3.54
N LEU A 166 -4.08 3.69 3.64
CA LEU A 166 -4.83 2.49 3.98
C LEU A 166 -5.62 2.04 2.76
N ILE A 167 -5.53 0.75 2.43
CA ILE A 167 -6.07 0.20 1.20
C ILE A 167 -7.08 -0.90 1.54
N GLU A 168 -8.28 -0.76 1.01
CA GLU A 168 -9.27 -1.84 0.84
C GLU A 168 -9.14 -2.35 -0.60
N ALA A 169 -8.92 -3.65 -0.77
CA ALA A 169 -8.66 -4.30 -2.04
C ALA A 169 -9.81 -5.23 -2.45
N LYS A 170 -10.24 -5.16 -3.72
CA LYS A 170 -11.27 -6.02 -4.31
C LYS A 170 -10.82 -6.56 -5.67
N ILE A 171 -11.38 -7.71 -6.07
CA ILE A 171 -11.21 -8.28 -7.42
C ILE A 171 -12.46 -8.01 -8.24
N GLY A 172 -12.25 -7.66 -9.51
CA GLY A 172 -13.30 -7.33 -10.47
C GLY A 172 -13.86 -5.93 -10.31
N GLU A 173 -14.90 -5.64 -11.08
CA GLU A 173 -15.69 -4.43 -10.90
C GLU A 173 -16.65 -4.59 -9.72
N CYS A 174 -16.75 -3.52 -8.93
CA CYS A 174 -17.50 -3.50 -7.69
C CYS A 174 -18.57 -2.40 -7.80
N GLU A 175 -19.84 -2.79 -7.85
CA GLU A 175 -20.96 -1.83 -7.98
C GLU A 175 -21.03 -0.89 -6.77
N ASP A 176 -20.84 -1.44 -5.57
CA ASP A 176 -20.76 -0.69 -4.33
C ASP A 176 -19.92 -1.41 -3.28
N PHE A 177 -19.53 -0.73 -2.22
CA PHE A 177 -18.91 -1.35 -1.05
C PHE A 177 -19.43 -0.69 0.23
N HIS A 178 -19.36 -1.41 1.34
CA HIS A 178 -19.76 -0.88 2.63
C HIS A 178 -18.73 0.16 3.10
N LEU A 179 -19.17 1.40 3.30
CA LEU A 179 -18.29 2.54 3.55
C LEU A 179 -17.38 2.39 4.79
N ARG A 180 -17.82 1.65 5.82
CA ARG A 180 -17.00 1.33 7.00
C ARG A 180 -15.67 0.67 6.67
N GLN A 181 -15.58 -0.04 5.54
CA GLN A 181 -14.33 -0.67 5.09
C GLN A 181 -13.21 0.33 4.84
N LEU A 182 -13.54 1.59 4.53
CA LEU A 182 -12.58 2.70 4.47
C LEU A 182 -12.62 3.57 5.73
N TYR A 183 -13.81 3.91 6.21
CA TYR A 183 -13.98 4.87 7.30
C TYR A 183 -13.42 4.38 8.64
N TYR A 184 -13.63 3.11 9.01
CA TYR A 184 -13.17 2.60 10.30
C TYR A 184 -11.64 2.50 10.37
N PRO A 185 -10.93 1.97 9.35
CA PRO A 185 -9.48 2.09 9.29
C PRO A 185 -8.98 3.54 9.35
N PHE A 186 -9.64 4.46 8.64
CA PHE A 186 -9.30 5.88 8.67
C PHE A 186 -9.37 6.46 10.08
N ARG A 187 -10.51 6.29 10.77
CA ARG A 187 -10.70 6.76 12.15
C ARG A 187 -9.75 6.08 13.12
N PHE A 188 -9.50 4.78 12.95
CA PHE A 188 -8.51 4.06 13.74
C PHE A 188 -7.17 4.77 13.68
N TRP A 189 -6.59 4.91 12.49
CA TRP A 189 -5.20 5.36 12.36
C TRP A 189 -5.04 6.86 12.59
N ALA A 190 -6.09 7.65 12.37
CA ALA A 190 -6.11 9.07 12.75
C ALA A 190 -5.88 9.29 14.26
N THR A 191 -6.19 8.30 15.11
CA THR A 191 -5.88 8.37 16.56
C THR A 191 -4.46 7.92 16.91
N GLN A 192 -3.80 7.16 16.03
CA GLN A 192 -2.51 6.51 16.31
C GLN A 192 -1.32 7.29 15.77
N THR A 193 -1.53 8.19 14.81
CA THR A 193 -0.46 8.99 14.20
C THR A 193 -0.94 10.39 13.83
N LYS A 194 -0.01 11.34 13.76
CA LYS A 194 -0.23 12.70 13.26
C LYS A 194 -0.01 12.83 11.76
N LYS A 195 0.43 11.76 11.09
CA LYS A 195 0.57 11.73 9.63
C LYS A 195 -0.81 11.81 8.98
N GLN A 196 -0.87 12.38 7.78
CA GLN A 196 -2.10 12.40 7.00
C GLN A 196 -2.54 10.96 6.69
N ILE A 197 -3.78 10.60 7.00
CA ILE A 197 -4.33 9.31 6.62
C ILE A 197 -4.96 9.44 5.24
N ARG A 198 -4.60 8.53 4.32
CA ARG A 198 -5.11 8.49 2.95
C ARG A 198 -5.89 7.19 2.77
N SER A 199 -7.18 7.27 2.48
CA SER A 199 -8.02 6.09 2.28
C SER A 199 -8.11 5.78 0.80
N VAL A 200 -7.72 4.57 0.39
CA VAL A 200 -7.71 4.16 -1.02
C VAL A 200 -8.53 2.90 -1.21
N PHE A 201 -9.44 2.94 -2.16
CA PHE A 201 -10.12 1.75 -2.67
C PHE A 201 -9.42 1.26 -3.92
N PHE A 202 -8.96 0.02 -3.88
CA PHE A 202 -8.24 -0.64 -4.94
C PHE A 202 -9.08 -1.77 -5.52
N THR A 203 -9.23 -1.78 -6.84
CA THR A 203 -9.86 -2.88 -7.57
C THR A 203 -8.92 -3.38 -8.66
N TYR A 204 -8.78 -4.69 -8.78
CA TYR A 204 -8.04 -5.31 -9.89
C TYR A 204 -8.98 -6.12 -10.78
N ASP A 205 -8.95 -5.84 -12.08
CA ASP A 205 -9.68 -6.60 -13.08
C ASP A 205 -8.78 -7.70 -13.67
N PRO A 206 -9.10 -8.99 -13.43
CA PRO A 206 -8.28 -10.09 -13.91
C PRO A 206 -8.44 -10.38 -15.40
N VAL A 207 -9.51 -9.90 -16.06
CA VAL A 207 -9.74 -10.15 -17.48
C VAL A 207 -8.94 -9.18 -18.32
N ASP A 208 -9.06 -7.89 -18.00
CA ASP A 208 -8.37 -6.84 -18.74
C ASP A 208 -7.01 -6.48 -18.14
N GLU A 209 -6.62 -7.07 -16.99
CA GLU A 209 -5.40 -6.79 -16.23
C GLU A 209 -5.26 -5.30 -15.82
N ILE A 210 -6.39 -4.68 -15.44
CA ILE A 210 -6.46 -3.26 -15.10
C ILE A 210 -6.45 -3.06 -13.59
N TYR A 211 -5.49 -2.26 -13.12
CA TYR A 211 -5.37 -1.79 -11.75
C TYR A 211 -6.09 -0.46 -11.61
N ARG A 212 -7.11 -0.37 -10.76
CA ARG A 212 -7.86 0.86 -10.54
C ARG A 212 -7.71 1.30 -9.08
N PHE A 213 -7.38 2.57 -8.88
CA PHE A 213 -7.28 3.19 -7.56
C PHE A 213 -8.21 4.39 -7.46
N ARG A 214 -8.81 4.55 -6.29
CA ARG A 214 -9.61 5.73 -5.91
C ARG A 214 -9.19 6.15 -4.53
N GLU A 215 -8.71 7.39 -4.42
CA GLU A 215 -8.38 7.99 -3.13
C GLU A 215 -9.53 8.85 -2.66
N TYR A 216 -9.88 8.68 -1.40
CA TYR A 216 -11.02 9.31 -0.76
C TYR A 216 -10.59 10.11 0.45
N ASP A 217 -11.30 11.20 0.67
CA ASP A 217 -11.18 12.02 1.87
C ASP A 217 -12.50 12.04 2.67
N PHE A 218 -12.33 12.08 3.99
CA PHE A 218 -13.40 12.13 4.97
C PHE A 218 -13.29 13.43 5.75
N GLU A 219 -13.83 14.51 5.18
CA GLU A 219 -13.85 15.84 5.79
C GLU A 219 -15.31 16.30 5.97
N PRO A 220 -15.79 16.54 7.21
CA PRO A 220 -15.05 16.39 8.47
C PRO A 220 -14.86 14.92 8.90
N PRO A 221 -13.75 14.57 9.59
CA PRO A 221 -13.44 13.19 9.95
C PRO A 221 -14.46 12.59 10.91
N GLU A 222 -15.15 13.38 11.72
CA GLU A 222 -16.17 12.92 12.65
C GLU A 222 -17.47 12.51 11.96
N ARG A 223 -17.60 12.64 10.63
CA ARG A 223 -18.83 12.33 9.91
C ARG A 223 -18.71 11.05 9.10
N TYR A 224 -19.54 10.07 9.41
CA TYR A 224 -19.75 8.88 8.57
C TYR A 224 -20.74 9.25 7.46
N ALA A 225 -20.20 9.64 6.31
CA ALA A 225 -20.97 9.99 5.13
C ALA A 225 -20.15 9.67 3.87
N ALA A 226 -20.81 9.72 2.71
CA ALA A 226 -20.14 9.51 1.42
C ALA A 226 -18.85 10.36 1.34
N PRO A 227 -17.70 9.74 1.07
CA PRO A 227 -16.44 10.44 1.02
C PRO A 227 -16.34 11.29 -0.24
N THR A 228 -15.41 12.25 -0.23
CA THR A 228 -15.07 13.01 -1.44
C THR A 228 -13.96 12.29 -2.20
N LEU A 229 -14.15 12.03 -3.49
CA LEU A 229 -13.09 11.52 -4.36
C LEU A 229 -12.01 12.60 -4.55
N ILE A 230 -10.78 12.28 -4.16
CA ILE A 230 -9.61 13.16 -4.35
C ILE A 230 -8.94 12.92 -5.69
N ARG A 231 -8.79 11.64 -6.07
CA ARG A 231 -8.23 11.24 -7.36
C ARG A 231 -8.62 9.80 -7.66
N ALA A 232 -8.69 9.49 -8.95
CA ALA A 232 -8.82 8.14 -9.45
C ALA A 232 -7.86 7.92 -10.61
N GLY A 233 -7.45 6.67 -10.82
CA GLY A 233 -6.62 6.30 -11.97
C GLY A 233 -6.77 4.81 -12.30
N ALA A 234 -6.71 4.50 -13.60
CA ALA A 234 -6.73 3.14 -14.12
C ALA A 234 -5.43 2.88 -14.88
N TYR A 235 -4.79 1.74 -14.60
CA TYR A 235 -3.45 1.45 -15.09
C TYR A 235 -3.33 0.01 -15.60
N ARG A 236 -2.60 -0.15 -16.71
CA ARG A 236 -2.10 -1.44 -17.19
C ARG A 236 -0.59 -1.48 -17.00
N ILE A 237 -0.10 -2.46 -16.25
CA ILE A 237 1.34 -2.59 -16.02
C ILE A 237 1.99 -3.17 -17.26
N THR A 238 2.96 -2.47 -17.82
CA THR A 238 3.77 -2.91 -18.95
C THR A 238 5.21 -3.19 -18.53
N THR A 239 5.90 -4.04 -19.28
CA THR A 239 7.34 -4.25 -19.10
C THR A 239 8.06 -2.96 -19.49
N SER A 240 8.95 -2.46 -18.63
CA SER A 240 9.85 -1.37 -19.02
C SER A 240 10.57 -1.80 -20.29
N ARG A 241 10.52 -0.99 -21.36
CA ARG A 241 11.48 -1.14 -22.46
C ARG A 241 12.83 -0.91 -21.81
N HIS A 242 13.53 -1.99 -21.48
CA HIS A 242 14.91 -1.89 -21.05
C HIS A 242 15.61 -1.06 -22.14
N LEU A 243 16.11 0.13 -21.77
CA LEU A 243 17.36 0.54 -22.39
C LEU A 243 18.29 -0.64 -22.10
N PRO A 244 18.84 -1.31 -23.14
CA PRO A 244 19.70 -2.45 -22.92
C PRO A 244 20.73 -2.03 -21.88
N TYR A 245 20.72 -2.70 -20.73
CA TYR A 245 21.86 -2.64 -19.83
C TYR A 245 22.97 -3.37 -20.57
N GLU A 246 23.71 -2.63 -21.38
CA GLU A 246 25.01 -3.05 -21.80
C GLU A 246 25.93 -2.76 -20.62
N PRO A 247 26.38 -3.76 -19.86
CA PRO A 247 27.49 -3.51 -18.94
C PRO A 247 28.59 -2.87 -19.78
N ILE A 248 29.05 -1.69 -19.38
CA ILE A 248 30.24 -1.11 -19.98
C ILE A 248 31.39 -2.03 -19.57
N VAL A 249 31.66 -3.05 -20.39
CA VAL A 249 32.83 -3.90 -20.24
C VAL A 249 34.00 -3.09 -20.78
N VAL A 250 34.54 -2.20 -19.94
CA VAL A 250 35.84 -1.61 -20.23
C VAL A 250 36.86 -2.73 -20.02
N LYS A 251 37.23 -3.43 -21.10
CA LYS A 251 38.43 -4.28 -21.09
C LYS A 251 39.63 -3.37 -20.90
N ARG A 252 40.15 -3.33 -19.68
CA ARG A 252 41.47 -2.74 -19.40
C ARG A 252 42.46 -3.87 -19.27
N ASP A 253 43.55 -3.78 -20.02
CA ASP A 253 44.64 -4.76 -19.98
C ASP A 253 45.52 -4.46 -18.75
N CYS A 254 44.93 -4.63 -17.56
CA CYS A 254 45.60 -4.44 -16.30
C CYS A 254 45.56 -5.72 -15.47
N PRO A 255 46.63 -6.05 -14.73
CA PRO A 255 46.61 -7.18 -13.81
C PRO A 255 45.47 -7.01 -12.79
N PHE A 256 44.85 -8.12 -12.40
CA PHE A 256 43.74 -8.08 -11.44
C PHE A 256 44.19 -7.38 -10.14
N PRO A 257 43.58 -6.24 -9.78
CA PRO A 257 44.08 -5.44 -8.66
C PRO A 257 43.83 -6.17 -7.34
N GLN A 258 44.85 -6.21 -6.48
CA GLN A 258 44.79 -6.83 -5.14
C GLN A 258 44.58 -5.80 -4.01
N ALA A 259 44.02 -4.63 -4.34
CA ALA A 259 43.69 -3.62 -3.34
C ALA A 259 42.39 -3.97 -2.61
N ASP A 260 42.43 -3.94 -1.28
CA ASP A 260 41.38 -4.42 -0.38
C ASP A 260 40.59 -3.30 0.32
N ARG A 261 40.99 -2.03 0.14
CA ARG A 261 40.37 -0.86 0.77
C ARG A 261 39.91 0.18 -0.25
N LEU A 262 38.61 0.24 -0.48
CA LEU A 262 38.01 1.19 -1.43
C LEU A 262 38.19 2.65 -1.01
N ASP A 263 38.19 2.93 0.29
CA ASP A 263 38.43 4.27 0.85
C ASP A 263 39.79 4.83 0.45
N LYS A 264 40.83 3.98 0.40
CA LYS A 264 42.17 4.36 -0.06
C LYS A 264 42.23 4.53 -1.58
N ILE A 265 41.50 3.72 -2.34
CA ILE A 265 41.36 3.87 -3.80
C ILE A 265 40.71 5.22 -4.15
N ALA A 266 39.70 5.64 -3.38
CA ALA A 266 38.95 6.86 -3.64
C ALA A 266 39.79 8.15 -3.47
N ILE A 267 40.83 8.12 -2.62
CA ILE A 267 41.67 9.30 -2.35
C ILE A 267 42.88 9.43 -3.31
N ILE A 268 43.30 8.33 -3.94
CA ILE A 268 44.48 8.31 -4.84
C ILE A 268 44.39 9.30 -6.00
N PRO A 269 43.24 9.54 -6.66
CA PRO A 269 43.13 10.56 -7.69
C PRO A 269 43.57 11.96 -7.22
N PHE A 270 43.20 12.33 -5.99
CA PHE A 270 43.60 13.60 -5.40
C PHE A 270 45.10 13.62 -5.12
N LEU A 271 45.65 12.56 -4.53
CA LEU A 271 47.09 12.44 -4.31
C LEU A 271 47.88 12.49 -5.62
N THR A 272 47.36 11.88 -6.68
CA THR A 272 47.96 11.95 -8.02
C THR A 272 47.95 13.37 -8.56
N SER A 273 46.85 14.13 -8.41
CA SER A 273 46.82 15.55 -8.82
C SER A 273 47.84 16.42 -8.09
N GLU A 274 48.21 16.05 -6.86
CA GLU A 274 49.23 16.72 -6.06
C GLU A 274 50.66 16.21 -6.35
N GLY A 275 50.83 15.32 -7.34
CA GLY A 275 52.13 14.76 -7.72
C GLY A 275 52.58 13.58 -6.86
N HIS A 276 51.69 12.99 -6.05
CA HIS A 276 51.94 11.83 -5.20
C HIS A 276 51.50 10.48 -5.81
N GLY A 277 51.19 10.44 -7.11
CA GLY A 277 50.67 9.27 -7.82
C GLY A 277 51.69 8.16 -8.14
N THR A 278 52.81 8.08 -7.44
CA THR A 278 53.85 7.04 -7.64
C THR A 278 53.76 5.95 -6.58
N PRO A 279 54.07 4.68 -6.89
CA PRO A 279 54.04 3.59 -5.91
C PRO A 279 54.81 3.88 -4.61
N GLU A 280 55.95 4.58 -4.71
CA GLU A 280 56.83 4.93 -3.60
C GLU A 280 56.15 5.93 -2.65
N LYS A 281 55.61 7.02 -3.20
CA LYS A 281 54.90 8.05 -2.42
C LYS A 281 53.62 7.52 -1.79
N LEU A 282 52.87 6.66 -2.49
CA LEU A 282 51.70 6.01 -1.89
C LEU A 282 52.10 5.00 -0.81
N ALA A 283 53.24 4.32 -0.98
CA ALA A 283 53.77 3.44 0.04
C ALA A 283 54.14 4.20 1.32
N GLU A 284 54.73 5.39 1.17
CA GLU A 284 55.02 6.30 2.27
C GLU A 284 53.75 6.84 2.94
N ILE A 285 52.83 7.43 2.18
CA ILE A 285 51.62 8.08 2.70
C ILE A 285 50.70 7.09 3.43
N PHE A 286 50.55 5.88 2.92
CA PHE A 286 49.63 4.87 3.47
C PHE A 286 50.30 3.83 4.35
N GLU A 287 51.60 4.00 4.65
CA GLU A 287 52.43 3.05 5.40
C GLU A 287 52.33 1.62 4.85
N PHE A 288 52.45 1.52 3.52
CA PHE A 288 52.35 0.30 2.76
C PHE A 288 53.72 -0.24 2.37
N SER A 289 53.76 -1.52 2.00
CA SER A 289 54.86 -2.01 1.17
C SER A 289 54.79 -1.40 -0.23
N LEU A 290 55.94 -1.26 -0.90
CA LEU A 290 55.99 -0.80 -2.31
C LEU A 290 55.06 -1.62 -3.22
N ARG A 291 54.93 -2.93 -2.94
CA ARG A 291 54.03 -3.84 -3.64
C ARG A 291 52.56 -3.44 -3.47
N GLN A 292 52.15 -3.09 -2.26
CA GLN A 292 50.81 -2.58 -2.00
C GLN A 292 50.58 -1.24 -2.71
N GLY A 293 51.54 -0.31 -2.68
CA GLY A 293 51.46 0.94 -3.45
C GLY A 293 51.14 0.70 -4.94
N ARG A 294 51.75 -0.32 -5.55
CA ARG A 294 51.46 -0.74 -6.93
C ARG A 294 50.06 -1.30 -7.11
N TYR A 295 49.58 -2.18 -6.22
CA TYR A 295 48.23 -2.75 -6.30
C TYR A 295 47.12 -1.70 -6.26
N TYR A 296 47.32 -0.66 -5.45
CA TYR A 296 46.34 0.42 -5.32
C TYR A 296 46.31 1.32 -6.57
N LEU A 297 47.44 1.59 -7.21
CA LEU A 297 47.46 2.28 -8.52
C LEU A 297 46.82 1.44 -9.62
N ASP A 298 47.12 0.14 -9.66
CA ASP A 298 46.51 -0.77 -10.64
C ASP A 298 44.99 -0.88 -10.44
N ALA A 299 44.50 -0.77 -9.20
CA ALA A 299 43.07 -0.70 -8.90
C ALA A 299 42.42 0.58 -9.45
N CYS A 300 43.07 1.73 -9.26
CA CYS A 300 42.60 3.01 -9.82
C CYS A 300 42.56 2.97 -11.35
N ARG A 301 43.55 2.34 -12.01
CA ARG A 301 43.56 2.11 -13.46
C ARG A 301 42.43 1.20 -13.90
N ALA A 302 42.24 0.07 -13.22
CA ALA A 302 41.16 -0.88 -13.51
C ALA A 302 39.79 -0.21 -13.44
N LEU A 303 39.58 0.68 -12.45
CA LEU A 303 38.36 1.46 -12.29
C LEU A 303 38.27 2.68 -13.22
N GLY A 304 39.36 3.10 -13.85
CA GLY A 304 39.38 4.21 -14.80
C GLY A 304 39.53 5.57 -14.17
N LEU A 305 39.98 5.58 -12.93
CA LEU A 305 40.32 6.80 -12.20
C LEU A 305 41.68 7.33 -12.65
N LEU A 306 42.53 6.46 -13.22
CA LEU A 306 43.81 6.80 -13.80
C LEU A 306 43.99 6.13 -15.17
N ASP A 307 44.76 6.78 -16.06
CA ASP A 307 45.23 6.24 -17.33
C ASP A 307 46.44 5.29 -17.14
N GLU A 308 46.91 4.68 -18.24
CA GLU A 308 48.06 3.77 -18.22
C GLU A 308 49.36 4.46 -17.79
N SER A 309 49.49 5.77 -18.05
CA SER A 309 50.62 6.59 -17.64
C SER A 309 50.53 7.06 -16.18
N GLY A 310 49.42 6.80 -15.49
CA GLY A 310 49.17 7.23 -14.11
C GLY A 310 48.63 8.65 -13.97
N ASN A 311 48.14 9.26 -15.06
CA ASN A 311 47.44 10.55 -15.00
C ASN A 311 45.95 10.34 -14.75
N LEU A 312 45.26 11.40 -14.31
CA LEU A 312 43.80 11.39 -14.17
C LEU A 312 43.13 11.26 -15.54
N THR A 313 42.13 10.37 -15.62
CA THR A 313 41.29 10.17 -16.81
C THR A 313 40.16 11.19 -16.89
#